data_AF-A0A8J7UNR5-F1
#
_entry.id   AF-A0A8J7UNR5-F1
#
_cell.length_a   1.000
_cell.length_b   1.000
_cell.length_c   1.000
_cell.angle_alpha   90.00
_cell.angle_beta   90.00
_cell.angle_gamma   90.00
#
_symmetry.space_group_name_H-M   'P 1'
#
loop_
_entity.id
_entity.type
_entity.pdbx_description
1 polymer ?
#
loop_
_entity_poly.entity_id
_entity_poly.type
_entity_poly.pdbx_seq_one_letter_code
_entity_poly.pdbx_strand_id
1 'polypeptide(L)'
;MPTNPLAQSAGRCETPSAVPEMDRFVVPLTLKLGVVGQGDITPALARLDGLLSHTPHAYHTLSLEGTRAHRQVASLDDLVGACDLLVISGPSETPLAVARAMGRTALLLSPGGRVRVEPHTDRALEGLRAYDAFNAEPVSPQKIDEGVAAWSAGVRAALRKAGLSSALFEPLNRSLLPHYIRARLLADRYRRCHLWAGTAVYVLAAAAIATVALQVLFLPDRPEVIWLEVAEIAAALFLLIAARTLDWHRKWLDYRVLAERMRSSLFLCFVCIRCEFPGAHPGLTLSHPSEDWMSRLFGGLLATRPLEYCHLSMPLGPLKEFLLSAWIDHQVAWYAEKARKNRAWFERLLYAGEFFFHRHPHRRRRPCLRGGARLRPGACGGDPPLPGGGVGPRGGADPARVPPECRAGLQITYSPLVHRPCDQGGRGYVHPLLAPRPGRRGDAARAAGVAGGLPVQGTRESLISLSRPSSVLTSSQVQRSPA
;
A
#
# COMPACT_ATOMS: atom_id res chain seq x y z
N MET A 1 76.80 11.20 32.21
CA MET A 1 75.51 11.84 31.83
C MET A 1 75.04 11.22 30.52
N PRO A 2 73.75 10.89 30.40
CA PRO A 2 73.31 9.80 29.53
C PRO A 2 72.80 10.27 28.16
N THR A 3 73.03 9.41 27.19
CA THR A 3 72.46 9.35 25.84
C THR A 3 71.01 8.88 25.88
N ASN A 4 70.11 9.54 25.16
CA ASN A 4 68.72 9.12 25.01
C ASN A 4 68.34 9.08 23.51
N PRO A 5 68.11 7.88 22.92
CA PRO A 5 67.58 7.73 21.58
C PRO A 5 66.09 7.37 21.66
N LEU A 6 65.20 8.26 21.22
CA LEU A 6 63.79 7.92 20.98
C LEU A 6 63.49 7.99 19.50
N ALA A 7 63.39 6.79 18.93
CA ALA A 7 62.92 6.51 17.58
C ALA A 7 61.47 6.99 17.41
N GLN A 8 61.27 7.81 16.38
CA GLN A 8 59.95 8.19 15.89
C GLN A 8 59.33 6.99 15.15
N SER A 9 58.38 6.33 15.80
CA SER A 9 57.43 5.41 15.18
C SER A 9 56.39 6.22 14.43
N ALA A 10 56.48 6.24 13.09
CA ALA A 10 55.45 6.77 12.20
C ALA A 10 54.16 5.94 12.34
N GLY A 11 53.22 6.44 13.13
CA GLY A 11 51.86 5.88 13.21
C GLY A 11 51.17 6.01 11.86
N ARG A 12 50.80 4.88 11.27
CA ARG A 12 49.86 4.84 10.13
C ARG A 12 48.57 5.53 10.56
N CYS A 13 48.21 6.61 9.88
CA CYS A 13 46.84 7.09 9.86
C CYS A 13 45.98 5.98 9.23
N GLU A 14 45.30 5.21 10.06
CA GLU A 14 44.17 4.41 9.61
C GLU A 14 43.14 5.39 9.03
N THR A 15 43.01 5.38 7.70
CA THR A 15 41.89 6.03 7.02
C THR A 15 40.61 5.55 7.70
N PRO A 16 39.73 6.45 8.16
CA PRO A 16 38.48 6.06 8.81
C PRO A 16 37.78 5.08 7.89
N SER A 17 37.58 3.85 8.41
CA SER A 17 36.86 2.78 7.73
C SER A 17 35.61 3.39 7.13
N ALA A 18 35.50 3.36 5.79
CA ALA A 18 34.42 4.00 5.07
C ALA A 18 33.12 3.57 5.72
N VAL A 19 32.46 4.51 6.42
CA VAL A 19 31.12 4.27 6.97
C VAL A 19 30.33 3.76 5.78
N PRO A 20 29.81 2.51 5.83
CA PRO A 20 29.11 1.92 4.70
C PRO A 20 28.13 2.97 4.23
N GLU A 21 28.27 3.40 2.97
CA GLU A 21 27.52 4.51 2.38
C GLU A 21 26.05 4.19 2.60
N MET A 22 25.51 4.70 3.72
CA MET A 22 24.17 4.40 4.16
C MET A 22 23.31 4.88 3.02
N ASP A 23 22.53 3.95 2.47
CA ASP A 23 21.73 4.21 1.28
C ASP A 23 20.96 5.52 1.49
N ARG A 24 21.37 6.57 0.76
CA ARG A 24 20.86 7.94 0.90
C ARG A 24 19.35 8.04 0.70
N PHE A 25 18.72 6.96 0.26
CA PHE A 25 17.29 6.83 0.03
C PHE A 25 16.52 6.23 1.22
N VAL A 26 17.20 5.86 2.30
CA VAL A 26 16.59 5.38 3.54
C VAL A 26 15.93 6.53 4.28
N VAL A 27 14.68 6.34 4.69
CA VAL A 27 13.88 7.38 5.37
C VAL A 27 13.99 7.18 6.88
N PRO A 28 14.43 8.19 7.64
CA PRO A 28 14.52 8.08 9.09
C PRO A 28 13.13 8.13 9.74
N LEU A 29 12.99 7.44 10.86
CA LEU A 29 11.75 7.34 11.63
C LEU A 29 11.91 7.94 13.03
N THR A 30 10.96 8.75 13.44
CA THR A 30 10.89 9.30 14.79
C THR A 30 9.67 8.72 15.50
N LEU A 31 9.89 8.00 16.61
CA LEU A 31 8.82 7.34 17.37
C LEU A 31 8.59 8.00 18.72
N LYS A 32 7.34 8.35 19.00
CA LYS A 32 6.90 8.86 20.30
C LYS A 32 6.50 7.68 21.19
N LEU A 33 7.27 7.43 22.24
CA LEU A 33 7.00 6.38 23.20
C LEU A 33 6.39 6.99 24.47
N GLY A 34 5.16 6.63 24.79
CA GLY A 34 4.58 6.95 26.09
C GLY A 34 5.08 5.95 27.12
N VAL A 35 5.64 6.40 28.24
CA VAL A 35 6.18 5.52 29.28
C VAL A 35 5.38 5.71 30.56
N VAL A 36 4.93 4.60 31.14
CA VAL A 36 4.20 4.58 32.42
C VAL A 36 4.88 3.60 33.37
N GLY A 37 5.22 4.07 34.57
CA GLY A 37 5.96 3.32 35.58
C GLY A 37 7.47 3.63 35.59
N GLN A 38 8.17 3.15 36.62
CA GLN A 38 9.58 3.51 36.90
C GLN A 38 10.62 2.45 36.50
N GLY A 39 10.22 1.39 35.79
CA GLY A 39 11.18 0.33 35.41
C GLY A 39 12.00 0.65 34.17
N ASP A 40 13.04 -0.15 33.97
CA ASP A 40 13.95 -0.03 32.83
C ASP A 40 13.24 -0.35 31.50
N ILE A 41 13.19 0.63 30.59
CA ILE A 41 12.58 0.49 29.27
C ILE A 41 13.53 -0.11 28.22
N THR A 42 14.81 -0.33 28.56
CA THR A 42 15.82 -0.86 27.63
C THR A 42 15.37 -2.13 26.90
N PRO A 43 14.69 -3.10 27.54
CA PRO A 43 14.21 -4.28 26.82
C PRO A 43 13.17 -3.97 25.74
N ALA A 44 12.30 -2.98 25.97
CA ALA A 44 11.34 -2.53 24.96
C ALA A 44 12.05 -1.85 23.78
N LEU A 45 13.04 -1.01 24.06
CA LEU A 45 13.85 -0.36 23.02
C LEU A 45 14.59 -1.41 22.18
N ALA A 46 15.29 -2.36 22.81
CA ALA A 46 15.99 -3.43 22.11
C ALA A 46 15.06 -4.26 21.19
N ARG A 47 13.81 -4.48 21.61
CA ARG A 47 12.80 -5.14 20.77
C ARG A 47 12.40 -4.30 19.57
N LEU A 48 12.24 -2.98 19.74
CA LEU A 48 11.91 -2.06 18.65
C LEU A 48 13.09 -1.89 17.69
N ASP A 49 14.33 -1.82 18.21
CA ASP A 49 15.56 -1.77 17.41
C ASP A 49 15.67 -3.00 16.51
N GLY A 50 15.38 -4.19 17.05
CA GLY A 50 15.36 -5.43 16.26
C GLY A 50 14.26 -5.45 15.19
N LEU A 51 13.17 -4.73 15.39
CA LEU A 51 12.07 -4.59 14.42
C LEU A 51 12.40 -3.57 13.32
N LEU A 52 13.20 -2.56 13.64
CA LEU A 52 13.60 -1.44 12.77
C LEU A 52 15.07 -1.55 12.32
N SER A 53 15.52 -2.77 12.05
CA SER A 53 16.94 -3.06 11.80
C SER A 53 17.51 -2.40 10.53
N HIS A 54 16.65 -1.98 9.60
CA HIS A 54 17.04 -1.29 8.35
C HIS A 54 16.63 0.19 8.34
N THR A 55 16.07 0.68 9.44
CA THR A 55 15.51 2.03 9.54
C THR A 55 16.25 2.82 10.60
N PRO A 56 16.99 3.88 10.23
CA PRO A 56 17.53 4.85 11.17
C PRO A 56 16.37 5.44 11.96
N HIS A 57 16.41 5.33 13.28
CA HIS A 57 15.30 5.76 14.11
C HIS A 57 15.74 6.49 15.38
N ALA A 58 14.85 7.32 15.88
CA ALA A 58 15.01 8.04 17.14
C ALA A 58 13.74 7.90 17.99
N TYR A 59 13.92 7.77 19.30
CA TYR A 59 12.82 7.66 20.26
C TYR A 59 12.64 8.99 21.01
N HIS A 60 11.42 9.51 21.01
CA HIS A 60 11.00 10.60 21.89
C HIS A 60 10.10 10.03 22.97
N THR A 61 10.59 10.04 24.19
CA THR A 61 9.86 9.53 25.35
C THR A 61 8.97 10.62 25.97
N LEU A 62 7.72 10.26 26.23
CA LEU A 62 6.70 11.05 26.92
C LEU A 62 6.39 10.36 28.25
N SER A 63 6.28 11.11 29.34
CA SER A 63 6.03 10.54 30.68
C SER A 63 5.05 11.42 31.46
N LEU A 64 4.30 10.79 32.37
CA LEU A 64 3.49 11.50 33.37
C LEU A 64 4.35 12.07 34.49
N GLU A 65 5.35 11.29 34.92
CA GLU A 65 6.34 11.68 35.91
C GLU A 65 7.47 12.39 35.17
N GLY A 66 7.44 13.73 35.19
CA GLY A 66 8.43 14.55 34.51
C GLY A 66 9.82 14.35 35.12
N THR A 67 10.65 13.51 34.50
CA THR A 67 12.10 13.60 34.67
C THR A 67 12.62 14.69 33.72
N ARG A 68 13.76 15.32 34.04
CA ARG A 68 14.34 16.43 33.23
C ARG A 68 14.55 16.10 31.75
N ALA A 69 14.50 14.82 31.37
CA ALA A 69 14.68 14.35 29.99
C ALA A 69 13.36 14.15 29.21
N HIS A 70 12.20 14.22 29.86
CA HIS A 70 10.90 13.90 29.22
C HIS A 70 9.99 15.13 29.13
N ARG A 71 9.23 15.20 28.04
CA ARG A 71 8.13 16.15 27.94
C ARG A 71 7.00 15.67 28.85
N GLN A 72 6.67 16.47 29.86
CA GLN A 72 5.59 16.18 30.79
C GLN A 72 4.23 16.31 30.09
N VAL A 73 3.34 15.36 30.34
CA VAL A 73 1.96 15.34 29.84
C VAL A 73 0.99 15.43 31.02
N ALA A 74 -0.14 16.11 30.84
CA ALA A 74 -1.06 16.46 31.94
C ALA A 74 -1.90 15.27 32.44
N SER A 75 -2.22 14.31 31.56
CA SER A 75 -3.05 13.15 31.90
C SER A 75 -2.60 11.89 31.15
N LEU A 76 -3.07 10.74 31.64
CA LEU A 76 -2.84 9.45 30.99
C LEU A 76 -3.52 9.38 29.61
N ASP A 77 -4.72 9.94 29.48
CA ASP A 77 -5.43 10.01 28.20
C ASP A 77 -4.65 10.85 27.17
N ASP A 78 -4.12 12.00 27.61
CA ASP A 78 -3.26 12.83 26.77
C ASP A 78 -1.96 12.10 26.37
N LEU A 79 -1.38 11.31 27.29
CA LEU A 79 -0.18 10.53 27.02
C LEU A 79 -0.44 9.48 25.93
N VAL A 80 -1.51 8.69 26.08
CA VAL A 80 -1.90 7.63 25.15
C VAL A 80 -2.34 8.20 23.80
N GLY A 81 -2.97 9.38 23.81
CA GLY A 81 -3.35 10.12 22.61
C GLY A 81 -2.15 10.70 21.84
N ALA A 82 -1.10 11.13 22.55
CA ALA A 82 0.07 11.77 21.96
C ALA A 82 1.19 10.81 21.53
N CYS A 83 1.22 9.57 22.04
CA CYS A 83 2.24 8.58 21.72
C CYS A 83 1.87 7.69 20.51
N ASP A 84 2.90 7.12 19.90
CA ASP A 84 2.77 6.09 18.86
C ASP A 84 2.64 4.69 19.47
N LEU A 85 3.37 4.45 20.55
CA LEU A 85 3.37 3.21 21.32
C LEU A 85 3.39 3.54 22.81
N LEU A 86 2.68 2.75 23.61
CA LEU A 86 2.73 2.83 25.06
C LEU A 86 3.64 1.75 25.63
N VAL A 87 4.53 2.09 26.56
CA VAL A 87 5.38 1.19 27.30
C VAL A 87 4.95 1.24 28.76
N ILE A 88 4.51 0.11 29.30
CA ILE A 88 4.02 0.01 30.69
C ILE A 88 5.00 -0.85 31.47
N SER A 89 5.58 -0.28 32.51
CA SER A 89 6.43 -0.99 33.45
C SER A 89 5.69 -1.22 34.78
N GLY A 90 5.54 -2.49 35.15
CA GLY A 90 4.88 -2.91 36.38
C GLY A 90 3.43 -3.39 36.16
N PRO A 91 2.78 -3.91 37.21
CA PRO A 91 1.49 -4.63 37.12
C PRO A 91 0.27 -3.70 37.08
N SER A 92 0.40 -2.49 36.53
CA SER A 92 -0.70 -1.52 36.54
C SER A 92 -1.72 -1.80 35.43
N GLU A 93 -2.96 -2.15 35.79
CA GLU A 93 -4.05 -2.38 34.84
C GLU A 93 -4.64 -1.07 34.29
N THR A 94 -4.57 0.05 35.02
CA THR A 94 -5.19 1.31 34.61
C THR A 94 -4.63 1.85 33.27
N PRO A 95 -3.31 1.94 33.05
CA PRO A 95 -2.74 2.38 31.77
C PRO A 95 -3.08 1.43 30.63
N LEU A 96 -3.15 0.14 30.91
CA LEU A 96 -3.50 -0.87 29.91
C LEU A 96 -4.98 -0.78 29.52
N ALA A 97 -5.87 -0.50 30.48
CA ALA A 97 -7.29 -0.28 30.22
C ALA A 97 -7.53 0.97 29.35
N VAL A 98 -6.81 2.07 29.62
CA VAL A 98 -6.87 3.30 28.78
C VAL A 98 -6.33 3.02 27.38
N ALA A 99 -5.19 2.33 27.26
CA ALA A 99 -4.64 1.93 25.96
C ALA A 99 -5.64 1.08 25.15
N ARG A 100 -6.29 0.11 25.80
CA ARG A 100 -7.36 -0.71 25.21
C ARG A 100 -8.54 0.12 24.74
N ALA A 101 -9.02 1.04 25.58
CA ALA A 101 -10.13 1.92 25.25
C ALA A 101 -9.82 2.81 24.04
N MET A 102 -8.57 3.24 23.89
CA MET A 102 -8.11 4.06 22.77
C MET A 102 -7.60 3.26 21.56
N GLY A 103 -7.58 1.92 21.65
CA GLY A 103 -7.07 1.05 20.58
C GLY A 103 -5.56 1.18 20.35
N ARG A 104 -4.78 1.58 21.37
CA ARG A 104 -3.34 1.83 21.29
C ARG A 104 -2.53 0.58 21.64
N THR A 105 -1.58 0.20 20.78
CA THR A 105 -0.66 -0.91 21.08
C THR A 105 0.24 -0.59 22.28
N ALA A 106 0.33 -1.55 23.20
CA ALA A 106 1.13 -1.44 24.42
C ALA A 106 2.22 -2.52 24.51
N LEU A 107 3.39 -2.14 25.03
CA LEU A 107 4.51 -3.01 25.39
C LEU A 107 4.57 -3.14 26.91
N LEU A 108 4.25 -4.33 27.42
CA LEU A 108 4.23 -4.65 28.84
C LEU A 108 5.60 -5.19 29.26
N LEU A 109 6.24 -4.52 30.21
CA LEU A 109 7.53 -4.91 30.77
C LEU A 109 7.34 -5.69 32.06
N SER A 110 7.83 -6.93 32.06
CA SER A 110 7.91 -7.76 33.28
C SER A 110 9.14 -7.37 34.11
N PRO A 111 9.14 -7.58 35.44
CA PRO A 111 10.30 -7.29 36.30
C PRO A 111 11.60 -7.97 35.85
N GLY A 112 11.52 -9.12 35.18
CA GLY A 112 12.66 -9.84 34.60
C GLY A 112 13.08 -9.39 33.19
N GLY A 113 12.67 -8.19 32.75
CA GLY A 113 13.03 -7.63 31.44
C GLY A 113 12.33 -8.26 30.23
N ARG A 114 11.36 -9.16 30.44
CA ARG A 114 10.58 -9.74 29.32
C ARG A 114 9.57 -8.73 28.82
N VAL A 115 9.56 -8.51 27.50
CA VAL A 115 8.59 -7.65 26.80
C VAL A 115 7.45 -8.51 26.26
N ARG A 116 6.24 -8.29 26.77
CA ARG A 116 5.01 -8.82 26.19
C ARG A 116 4.32 -7.73 25.38
N VAL A 117 3.86 -8.07 24.18
CA VAL A 117 3.10 -7.13 23.34
C VAL A 117 1.62 -7.36 23.57
N GLU A 118 0.87 -6.29 23.82
CA GLU A 118 -0.59 -6.30 23.75
C GLU A 118 -1.02 -5.62 22.43
N PRO A 119 -1.30 -6.39 21.37
CA PRO A 119 -1.66 -5.85 20.07
C PRO A 119 -3.06 -5.22 20.10
N HIS A 120 -3.25 -4.15 19.33
CA HIS A 120 -4.52 -3.45 19.23
C HIS A 120 -4.92 -3.15 17.77
N THR A 121 -6.06 -2.48 17.60
CA THR A 121 -6.62 -2.13 16.29
C THR A 121 -5.77 -1.15 15.51
N ASP A 122 -4.88 -0.39 16.17
CA ASP A 122 -3.93 0.52 15.51
C ASP A 122 -2.83 -0.21 14.70
N ARG A 123 -2.57 -1.50 14.99
CA ARG A 123 -1.57 -2.32 14.29
C ARG A 123 -0.21 -1.65 14.15
N ALA A 124 0.17 -0.87 15.17
CA ALA A 124 1.34 -0.01 15.12
C ALA A 124 2.62 -0.81 14.79
N LEU A 125 2.81 -1.99 15.39
CA LEU A 125 3.98 -2.83 15.13
C LEU A 125 4.00 -3.40 13.70
N GLU A 126 2.86 -3.77 13.12
CA GLU A 126 2.80 -4.16 11.70
C GLU A 126 3.15 -2.98 10.80
N GLY A 127 2.70 -1.78 11.15
CA GLY A 127 3.07 -0.55 10.46
C GLY A 127 4.59 -0.32 10.49
N LEU A 128 5.21 -0.48 11.65
CA LEU A 128 6.67 -0.36 11.79
C LEU A 128 7.42 -1.41 10.98
N ARG A 129 6.94 -2.67 10.93
CA ARG A 129 7.54 -3.70 10.07
C ARG A 129 7.41 -3.37 8.58
N ALA A 130 6.28 -2.80 8.16
CA ALA A 130 6.08 -2.39 6.78
C ALA A 130 6.97 -1.20 6.39
N TYR A 131 7.15 -0.26 7.32
CA TYR A 131 8.10 0.84 7.18
C TYR A 131 9.53 0.32 7.03
N ASP A 132 9.96 -0.58 7.93
CA ASP A 132 11.29 -1.17 7.86
C ASP A 132 11.50 -1.99 6.58
N ALA A 133 10.50 -2.78 6.19
CA ALA A 133 10.53 -3.52 4.94
C ALA A 133 10.73 -2.59 3.74
N PHE A 134 10.06 -1.43 3.67
CA PHE A 134 10.28 -0.45 2.58
C PHE A 134 11.72 0.06 2.51
N ASN A 135 12.34 0.33 3.67
CA ASN A 135 13.75 0.75 3.75
C ASN A 135 14.71 -0.40 3.39
N ALA A 136 14.37 -1.63 3.79
CA ALA A 136 15.14 -2.84 3.50
C ALA A 136 15.06 -3.28 2.03
N GLU A 137 13.99 -2.92 1.30
CA GLU A 137 13.80 -3.35 -0.09
C GLU A 137 14.92 -2.81 -0.99
N PRO A 138 15.72 -3.69 -1.63
CA PRO A 138 16.86 -3.24 -2.43
C PRO A 138 16.37 -2.59 -3.73
N VAL A 139 16.90 -1.39 -4.02
CA VAL A 139 16.71 -0.71 -5.31
C VAL A 139 18.06 -0.21 -5.76
N SER A 140 18.40 -0.48 -7.03
CA SER A 140 19.66 -0.01 -7.62
C SER A 140 19.71 1.53 -7.60
N PRO A 141 20.75 2.14 -6.99
CA PRO A 141 20.92 3.59 -6.98
C PRO A 141 20.96 4.18 -8.39
N GLN A 142 21.62 3.50 -9.32
CA GLN A 142 21.67 3.89 -10.73
C GLN A 142 20.27 4.01 -11.35
N LYS A 143 19.37 3.04 -11.10
CA LYS A 143 18.00 3.11 -11.63
C LYS A 143 17.20 4.25 -11.01
N ILE A 144 17.47 4.59 -9.75
CA ILE A 144 16.87 5.76 -9.10
C ILE A 144 17.36 7.02 -9.80
N ASP A 145 18.67 7.15 -10.01
CA ASP A 145 19.28 8.33 -10.62
C ASP A 145 18.85 8.53 -12.07
N GLU A 146 18.77 7.44 -12.86
CA GLU A 146 18.20 7.46 -14.22
C GLU A 146 16.74 7.91 -14.21
N GLY A 147 15.94 7.40 -13.28
CA GLY A 147 14.54 7.77 -13.13
C GLY A 147 14.36 9.23 -12.68
N VAL A 148 15.21 9.71 -11.77
CA VAL A 148 15.28 11.11 -11.33
C VAL A 148 15.62 12.00 -12.52
N ALA A 149 16.69 11.69 -13.26
CA ALA A 149 17.13 12.48 -14.41
C ALA A 149 16.02 12.58 -15.49
N ALA A 150 15.40 11.45 -15.84
CA ALA A 150 14.32 11.42 -16.83
C ALA A 150 13.09 12.23 -16.39
N TRP A 151 12.67 12.08 -15.13
CA TRP A 151 11.52 12.80 -14.60
C TRP A 151 11.80 14.31 -14.49
N SER A 152 12.97 14.68 -13.97
CA SER A 152 13.43 16.07 -13.84
C SER A 152 13.53 16.76 -15.20
N ALA A 153 14.00 16.07 -16.24
CA ALA A 153 14.03 16.63 -17.59
C ALA A 153 12.62 17.00 -18.09
N GLY A 154 11.64 16.10 -17.89
CA GLY A 154 10.25 16.33 -18.26
C GLY A 154 9.62 17.52 -17.52
N VAL A 155 9.80 17.59 -16.19
CA VAL A 155 9.25 18.69 -15.39
C VAL A 155 9.93 20.02 -15.66
N ARG A 156 11.26 20.05 -15.84
CA ARG A 156 11.97 21.28 -16.23
C ARG A 156 11.55 21.77 -17.62
N ALA A 157 11.25 20.86 -18.56
CA ALA A 157 10.71 21.24 -19.86
C ALA A 157 9.30 21.86 -19.72
N ALA A 158 8.44 21.29 -18.88
CA ALA A 158 7.12 21.84 -18.62
C ALA A 158 7.16 23.22 -17.92
N LEU A 159 8.08 23.40 -16.96
CA LEU A 159 8.31 24.71 -16.32
C LEU A 159 8.71 25.77 -17.35
N ARG A 160 9.70 25.48 -18.21
CA ARG A 160 10.14 26.41 -19.26
C ARG A 160 9.01 26.74 -20.23
N LYS A 161 8.21 25.74 -20.62
CA LYS A 161 7.06 25.95 -21.53
C LYS A 161 6.04 26.92 -20.93
N ALA A 162 5.79 26.84 -19.62
CA ALA A 162 4.88 27.73 -18.91
C ALA A 162 5.50 29.11 -18.59
N GLY A 163 6.76 29.38 -18.95
CA GLY A 163 7.44 30.64 -18.62
C GLY A 163 7.97 30.71 -17.19
N LEU A 164 8.14 29.57 -16.50
CA LEU A 164 8.73 29.48 -15.16
C LEU A 164 10.20 29.06 -15.21
N SER A 165 10.98 29.51 -14.23
CA SER A 165 12.39 29.11 -14.11
C SER A 165 12.51 27.63 -13.75
N SER A 166 13.33 26.89 -14.50
CA SER A 166 13.62 25.48 -14.19
C SER A 166 14.37 25.28 -12.87
N ALA A 167 15.03 26.33 -12.36
CA ALA A 167 15.71 26.30 -11.06
C ALA A 167 14.72 26.11 -9.90
N LEU A 168 13.45 26.48 -10.09
CA LEU A 168 12.40 26.26 -9.09
C LEU A 168 12.24 24.78 -8.73
N PHE A 169 12.63 23.85 -9.60
CA PHE A 169 12.49 22.42 -9.30
C PHE A 169 13.67 21.83 -8.51
N GLU A 170 14.80 22.54 -8.41
CA GLU A 170 16.04 21.97 -7.85
C GLU A 170 15.93 21.54 -6.37
N PRO A 171 15.25 22.29 -5.49
CA PRO A 171 15.05 21.85 -4.10
C PRO A 171 14.24 20.55 -3.98
N LEU A 172 13.19 20.39 -4.79
CA LEU A 172 12.38 19.15 -4.84
C LEU A 172 13.15 17.97 -5.46
N ASN A 173 13.95 18.26 -6.50
CA ASN A 173 14.80 17.28 -7.17
C ASN A 173 15.80 16.61 -6.20
N ARG A 174 16.37 17.41 -5.28
CA ARG A 174 17.34 16.93 -4.29
C ARG A 174 16.73 16.26 -3.06
N SER A 175 15.47 16.59 -2.72
CA SER A 175 14.81 16.12 -1.50
C SER A 175 13.82 14.98 -1.78
N LEU A 176 12.65 15.31 -2.34
CA LEU A 176 11.52 14.40 -2.44
C LEU A 176 11.58 13.46 -3.66
N LEU A 177 12.18 13.92 -4.77
CA LEU A 177 12.10 13.20 -6.04
C LEU A 177 12.75 11.81 -6.01
N PRO A 178 13.95 11.60 -5.42
CA PRO A 178 14.57 10.28 -5.41
C PRO A 178 13.73 9.25 -4.67
N HIS A 179 13.09 9.64 -3.56
CA HIS A 179 12.18 8.78 -2.82
C HIS A 179 10.88 8.47 -3.60
N TYR A 180 10.36 9.43 -4.38
CA TYR A 180 9.24 9.17 -5.30
C TYR A 180 9.61 8.11 -6.36
N ILE A 181 10.80 8.26 -6.97
CA ILE A 181 11.28 7.31 -7.98
C ILE A 181 11.50 5.93 -7.35
N ARG A 182 12.08 5.85 -6.15
CA ARG A 182 12.21 4.59 -5.40
C ARG A 182 10.85 3.91 -5.19
N ALA A 183 9.86 4.63 -4.66
CA ALA A 183 8.51 4.08 -4.43
C ALA A 183 7.86 3.60 -5.73
N ARG A 184 8.02 4.36 -6.83
CA ARG A 184 7.51 3.98 -8.15
C ARG A 184 8.19 2.73 -8.70
N LEU A 185 9.52 2.61 -8.59
CA LEU A 185 10.27 1.43 -9.05
C LEU A 185 9.87 0.17 -8.27
N LEU A 186 9.67 0.29 -6.96
CA LEU A 186 9.17 -0.79 -6.12
C LEU A 186 7.74 -1.18 -6.54
N ALA A 187 6.84 -0.22 -6.74
CA ALA A 187 5.48 -0.48 -7.20
C ALA A 187 5.48 -1.23 -8.56
N ASP A 188 6.32 -0.81 -9.51
CA ASP A 188 6.43 -1.47 -10.82
C ASP A 188 7.06 -2.88 -10.73
N ARG A 189 7.97 -3.13 -9.78
CA ARG A 189 8.52 -4.46 -9.52
C ARG A 189 7.43 -5.42 -9.01
N TYR A 190 6.72 -5.06 -7.94
CA TYR A 190 5.69 -5.93 -7.38
C TYR A 190 4.48 -6.08 -8.30
N ARG A 191 4.14 -5.05 -9.10
CA ARG A 191 3.14 -5.19 -10.17
C ARG A 191 3.53 -6.33 -11.12
N ARG A 192 4.78 -6.36 -11.59
CA ARG A 192 5.26 -7.40 -12.50
C ARG A 192 5.21 -8.77 -11.84
N CYS A 193 5.73 -8.92 -10.61
CA CYS A 193 5.66 -10.18 -9.88
C CYS A 193 4.23 -10.70 -9.74
N HIS A 194 3.30 -9.83 -9.33
CA HIS A 194 1.89 -10.18 -9.18
C HIS A 194 1.23 -10.59 -10.50
N LEU A 195 1.44 -9.81 -11.58
CA LEU A 195 0.88 -10.13 -12.91
C LEU A 195 1.48 -11.42 -13.49
N TRP A 196 2.78 -11.64 -13.35
CA TRP A 196 3.43 -12.88 -13.79
C TRP A 196 2.92 -14.08 -13.02
N ALA A 197 2.78 -13.99 -11.70
CA ALA A 197 2.25 -15.06 -10.87
C ALA A 197 0.81 -15.42 -11.26
N GLY A 198 -0.06 -14.42 -11.41
CA GLY A 198 -1.44 -14.65 -11.86
C GLY A 198 -1.49 -15.28 -13.25
N THR A 199 -0.71 -14.78 -14.20
CA THR A 199 -0.63 -15.33 -15.56
C THR A 199 -0.13 -16.77 -15.54
N ALA A 200 0.92 -17.07 -14.77
CA ALA A 200 1.49 -18.40 -14.66
C ALA A 200 0.49 -19.42 -14.08
N VAL A 201 -0.29 -19.03 -13.06
CA VAL A 201 -1.35 -19.89 -12.51
C VAL A 201 -2.41 -20.23 -13.57
N TYR A 202 -2.86 -19.25 -14.36
CA TYR A 202 -3.82 -19.51 -15.44
C TYR A 202 -3.24 -20.41 -16.54
N VAL A 203 -1.97 -20.19 -16.93
CA VAL A 203 -1.29 -21.02 -17.93
C VAL A 203 -1.14 -22.45 -17.43
N LEU A 204 -0.71 -22.66 -16.17
CA LEU A 204 -0.58 -23.99 -15.57
C LEU A 204 -1.93 -24.71 -15.46
N ALA A 205 -3.00 -24.00 -15.09
CA ALA A 205 -4.34 -24.58 -15.04
C ALA A 205 -4.82 -25.02 -16.43
N ALA A 206 -4.60 -24.20 -17.46
CA ALA A 206 -4.93 -24.57 -18.83
C ALA A 206 -4.07 -25.76 -19.33
N ALA A 207 -2.79 -25.79 -18.96
CA ALA A 207 -1.88 -26.88 -19.29
C ALA A 207 -2.32 -28.20 -18.64
N ALA A 208 -2.70 -28.19 -17.36
CA ALA A 208 -3.25 -29.36 -16.66
C ALA A 208 -4.46 -29.96 -17.38
N ILE A 209 -5.43 -29.12 -17.78
CA ILE A 209 -6.61 -29.57 -18.53
C ILE A 209 -6.20 -30.17 -19.89
N ALA A 210 -5.23 -29.56 -20.57
CA ALA A 210 -4.72 -30.06 -21.85
C ALA A 210 -3.97 -31.40 -21.68
N THR A 211 -3.20 -31.56 -20.60
CA THR A 211 -2.50 -32.80 -20.23
C THR A 211 -3.49 -33.95 -20.05
N VAL A 212 -4.57 -33.73 -19.29
CA VAL A 212 -5.64 -34.74 -19.11
C VAL A 212 -6.30 -35.09 -20.44
N ALA A 213 -6.65 -34.09 -21.25
CA ALA A 213 -7.27 -34.33 -22.55
C ALA A 213 -6.35 -35.11 -23.49
N LEU A 214 -5.06 -34.78 -23.51
CA LEU A 214 -4.04 -35.48 -24.31
C LEU A 214 -3.88 -36.93 -23.85
N GLN A 215 -3.84 -37.17 -22.54
CA GLN A 215 -3.79 -38.51 -21.96
C GLN A 215 -4.99 -39.35 -22.41
N VAL A 216 -6.21 -38.83 -22.26
CA VAL A 216 -7.44 -39.57 -22.57
C VAL A 216 -7.57 -39.85 -24.08
N LEU A 217 -7.21 -38.89 -24.93
CA LEU A 217 -7.43 -39.00 -26.38
C LEU A 217 -6.32 -39.75 -27.12
N PHE A 218 -5.07 -39.58 -26.71
CA PHE A 218 -3.92 -40.02 -27.50
C PHE A 218 -3.01 -41.01 -26.76
N LEU A 219 -3.01 -41.02 -25.43
CA LEU A 219 -2.08 -41.81 -24.62
C LEU A 219 -2.79 -42.62 -23.51
N PRO A 220 -3.88 -43.36 -23.81
CA PRO A 220 -4.65 -44.05 -22.78
C PRO A 220 -3.84 -45.12 -22.03
N ASP A 221 -2.85 -45.73 -22.71
CA ASP A 221 -2.04 -46.81 -22.16
C ASP A 221 -0.81 -46.32 -21.36
N ARG A 222 -0.62 -45.00 -21.22
CA ARG A 222 0.51 -44.40 -20.48
C ARG A 222 0.04 -43.67 -19.23
N PRO A 223 -0.27 -44.39 -18.13
CA PRO A 223 -0.74 -43.77 -16.90
C PRO A 223 0.29 -42.84 -16.27
N GLU A 224 1.58 -42.92 -16.64
CA GLU A 224 2.64 -42.07 -16.10
C GLU A 224 2.43 -40.58 -16.42
N VAL A 225 1.67 -40.25 -17.46
CA VAL A 225 1.35 -38.87 -17.85
C VAL A 225 0.57 -38.13 -16.76
N ILE A 226 -0.15 -38.85 -15.89
CA ILE A 226 -0.89 -38.24 -14.77
C ILE A 226 0.03 -37.48 -13.80
N TRP A 227 1.30 -37.88 -13.67
CA TRP A 227 2.25 -37.20 -12.81
C TRP A 227 2.58 -35.79 -13.32
N LEU A 228 2.45 -35.55 -14.62
CA LEU A 228 2.62 -34.20 -15.19
C LEU A 228 1.49 -33.28 -14.73
N GLU A 229 0.23 -33.74 -14.78
CA GLU A 229 -0.91 -32.99 -14.26
C GLU A 229 -0.75 -32.68 -12.77
N VAL A 230 -0.34 -33.68 -11.96
CA VAL A 230 -0.07 -33.50 -10.54
C VAL A 230 1.03 -32.45 -10.32
N ALA A 231 2.10 -32.46 -11.13
CA ALA A 231 3.16 -31.46 -11.05
C ALA A 231 2.67 -30.06 -11.43
N GLU A 232 1.81 -29.92 -12.45
CA GLU A 232 1.22 -28.65 -12.87
C GLU A 232 0.33 -28.04 -11.78
N ILE A 233 -0.53 -28.85 -11.16
CA ILE A 233 -1.38 -28.45 -10.03
C ILE A 233 -0.52 -28.07 -8.82
N ALA A 234 0.49 -28.87 -8.48
CA ALA A 234 1.41 -28.59 -7.38
C ALA A 234 2.18 -27.27 -7.59
N ALA A 235 2.64 -27.02 -8.82
CA ALA A 235 3.30 -25.77 -9.19
C ALA A 235 2.36 -24.56 -9.07
N ALA A 236 1.11 -24.69 -9.51
CA ALA A 236 0.10 -23.64 -9.37
C ALA A 236 -0.18 -23.34 -7.89
N LEU A 237 -0.33 -24.37 -7.06
CA LEU A 237 -0.54 -24.22 -5.62
C LEU A 237 0.67 -23.56 -4.94
N PHE A 238 1.89 -23.97 -5.28
CA PHE A 238 3.10 -23.36 -4.78
C PHE A 238 3.19 -21.87 -5.13
N LEU A 239 2.87 -21.50 -6.38
CA LEU A 239 2.83 -20.09 -6.81
C LEU A 239 1.78 -19.27 -6.04
N LEU A 240 0.60 -19.84 -5.76
CA LEU A 240 -0.42 -19.17 -4.95
C LEU A 240 0.03 -18.97 -3.50
N ILE A 241 0.65 -19.99 -2.90
CA ILE A 241 1.23 -19.89 -1.56
C ILE A 241 2.32 -18.83 -1.54
N ALA A 242 3.27 -18.86 -2.49
CA ALA A 242 4.34 -17.88 -2.60
C ALA A 242 3.82 -16.45 -2.80
N ALA A 243 2.83 -16.26 -3.67
CA ALA A 243 2.23 -14.94 -3.90
C ALA A 243 1.54 -14.38 -2.65
N ARG A 244 0.96 -15.27 -1.83
CA ARG A 244 0.34 -14.91 -0.55
C ARG A 244 1.37 -14.65 0.54
N THR A 245 2.38 -15.50 0.70
CA THR A 245 3.38 -15.37 1.77
C THR A 245 4.34 -14.20 1.54
N LEU A 246 4.60 -13.84 0.29
CA LEU A 246 5.45 -12.71 -0.08
C LEU A 246 4.66 -11.39 -0.25
N ASP A 247 3.34 -11.43 -0.06
CA ASP A 247 2.46 -10.27 -0.08
C ASP A 247 2.61 -9.38 -1.33
N TRP A 248 2.89 -9.97 -2.50
CA TRP A 248 3.21 -9.21 -3.73
C TRP A 248 2.10 -8.23 -4.11
N HIS A 249 0.85 -8.64 -3.99
CA HIS A 249 -0.29 -7.79 -4.30
C HIS A 249 -0.40 -6.60 -3.34
N ARG A 250 -0.25 -6.86 -2.04
CA ARG A 250 -0.31 -5.82 -1.01
C ARG A 250 0.83 -4.82 -1.16
N LYS A 251 2.09 -5.29 -1.31
CA LYS A 251 3.26 -4.44 -1.56
C LYS A 251 3.08 -3.58 -2.82
N TRP A 252 2.54 -4.16 -3.90
CA TRP A 252 2.24 -3.40 -5.11
C TRP A 252 1.26 -2.25 -4.86
N LEU A 253 0.14 -2.52 -4.18
CA LEU A 253 -0.86 -1.49 -3.88
C LEU A 253 -0.31 -0.41 -2.96
N ASP A 254 0.34 -0.80 -1.86
CA ASP A 254 0.86 0.16 -0.88
C ASP A 254 1.91 1.09 -1.52
N TYR A 255 2.89 0.55 -2.25
CA TYR A 255 3.90 1.38 -2.91
C TYR A 255 3.33 2.24 -4.04
N ARG A 256 2.28 1.78 -4.72
CA ARG A 256 1.58 2.60 -5.72
C ARG A 256 0.87 3.78 -5.05
N VAL A 257 0.14 3.54 -3.95
CA VAL A 257 -0.53 4.61 -3.19
C VAL A 257 0.48 5.62 -2.69
N LEU A 258 1.59 5.17 -2.11
CA LEU A 258 2.68 6.02 -1.67
C LEU A 258 3.26 6.86 -2.84
N ALA A 259 3.57 6.22 -3.97
CA ALA A 259 4.11 6.92 -5.13
C ALA A 259 3.12 7.98 -5.68
N GLU A 260 1.82 7.70 -5.69
CA GLU A 260 0.80 8.68 -6.12
C GLU A 260 0.63 9.85 -5.13
N ARG A 261 0.69 9.58 -3.82
CA ARG A 261 0.70 10.63 -2.78
C ARG A 261 1.92 11.53 -2.94
N MET A 262 3.11 10.95 -3.11
CA MET A 262 4.35 11.70 -3.36
C MET A 262 4.35 12.48 -4.67
N ARG A 263 3.81 11.90 -5.75
CA ARG A 263 3.65 12.61 -7.03
C ARG A 263 2.82 13.87 -6.85
N SER A 264 1.69 13.76 -6.15
CA SER A 264 0.79 14.89 -5.90
C SER A 264 1.49 15.94 -5.02
N SER A 265 2.23 15.51 -3.99
CA SER A 265 2.93 16.44 -3.11
C SER A 265 4.03 17.24 -3.80
N LEU A 266 4.75 16.65 -4.76
CA LEU A 266 5.75 17.37 -5.56
C LEU A 266 5.13 18.60 -6.25
N PHE A 267 3.89 18.49 -6.75
CA PHE A 267 3.18 19.61 -7.38
C PHE A 267 2.56 20.57 -6.34
N LEU A 268 1.99 20.04 -5.25
CA LEU A 268 1.40 20.86 -4.19
C LEU A 268 2.44 21.73 -3.44
N CYS A 269 3.71 21.33 -3.43
CA CYS A 269 4.78 22.15 -2.86
C CYS A 269 4.91 23.53 -3.56
N PHE A 270 4.59 23.63 -4.86
CA PHE A 270 4.60 24.91 -5.57
C PHE A 270 3.49 25.87 -5.14
N VAL A 271 2.44 25.38 -4.48
CA VAL A 271 1.30 26.23 -4.07
C VAL A 271 1.37 26.61 -2.58
N CYS A 272 2.47 26.26 -1.90
CA CYS A 272 2.65 26.45 -0.45
C CYS A 272 1.48 25.90 0.40
N ILE A 273 0.76 24.89 -0.10
CA ILE A 273 -0.27 24.25 0.72
C ILE A 273 0.45 23.47 1.81
N ARG A 274 0.24 23.89 3.07
CA ARG A 274 0.62 23.07 4.21
C ARG A 274 -0.23 21.81 4.14
N CYS A 275 0.42 20.71 3.77
CA CYS A 275 -0.18 19.38 3.84
C CYS A 275 -0.24 19.03 5.33
N GLU A 276 -1.20 19.61 6.04
CA GLU A 276 -1.53 19.15 7.38
C GLU A 276 -2.19 17.80 7.21
N PHE A 277 -1.61 16.78 7.84
CA PHE A 277 -2.32 15.53 7.98
C PHE A 277 -3.54 15.83 8.84
N PRO A 278 -4.78 15.63 8.35
CA PRO A 278 -5.93 15.71 9.23
C PRO A 278 -5.67 14.71 10.35
N GLY A 279 -5.36 15.21 11.56
CA GLY A 279 -4.94 14.36 12.68
C GLY A 279 -5.97 13.26 12.85
N ALA A 280 -5.54 12.02 13.10
CA ALA A 280 -6.37 10.82 13.08
C ALA A 280 -7.80 11.07 13.57
N HIS A 281 -8.73 11.38 12.66
CA HIS A 281 -10.11 11.63 13.03
C HIS A 281 -10.73 10.27 13.31
N PRO A 282 -11.13 9.95 14.57
CA PRO A 282 -11.44 8.58 14.99
C PRO A 282 -12.66 7.92 14.32
N GLY A 283 -13.29 8.56 13.34
CA GLY A 283 -14.55 8.08 12.74
C GLY A 283 -14.66 8.14 11.22
N LEU A 284 -13.62 8.59 10.49
CA LEU A 284 -13.72 8.77 9.02
C LEU A 284 -12.84 7.80 8.22
N THR A 285 -11.99 6.99 8.86
CA THR A 285 -11.14 6.02 8.18
C THR A 285 -11.86 4.68 8.02
N LEU A 286 -12.90 4.65 7.18
CA LEU A 286 -13.47 3.39 6.64
C LEU A 286 -12.48 2.66 5.70
N SER A 287 -11.33 3.27 5.41
CA SER A 287 -10.28 2.74 4.52
C SER A 287 -9.09 2.21 5.33
N HIS A 288 -8.54 1.10 4.86
CA HIS A 288 -7.66 0.16 5.56
C HIS A 288 -6.53 0.72 6.47
N PRO A 289 -6.20 0.03 7.59
CA PRO A 289 -5.02 0.29 8.45
C PRO A 289 -3.64 0.28 7.77
N SER A 290 -3.55 -0.08 6.47
CA SER A 290 -2.31 0.05 5.70
C SER A 290 -1.86 1.51 5.55
N GLU A 291 -2.75 2.47 5.79
CA GLU A 291 -2.43 3.88 5.68
C GLU A 291 -1.50 4.41 6.77
N ASP A 292 -1.38 3.79 7.95
CA ASP A 292 -0.63 4.42 9.05
C ASP A 292 0.87 4.51 8.76
N TRP A 293 1.51 3.41 8.34
CA TRP A 293 2.94 3.43 8.02
C TRP A 293 3.27 4.30 6.81
N MET A 294 2.41 4.28 5.78
CA MET A 294 2.58 5.12 4.59
C MET A 294 2.44 6.60 4.95
N SER A 295 1.50 6.93 5.84
CA SER A 295 1.28 8.30 6.32
C SER A 295 2.45 8.79 7.15
N ARG A 296 3.01 7.95 8.03
CA ARG A 296 4.23 8.24 8.80
C ARG A 296 5.43 8.46 7.87
N LEU A 297 5.67 7.56 6.93
CA LEU A 297 6.76 7.66 5.95
C LEU A 297 6.63 8.94 5.13
N PHE A 298 5.43 9.17 4.58
CA PHE A 298 5.13 10.35 3.78
C PHE A 298 5.26 11.64 4.60
N GLY A 299 4.80 11.65 5.86
CA GLY A 299 4.97 12.78 6.78
C GLY A 299 6.44 13.08 7.08
N GLY A 300 7.25 12.05 7.32
CA GLY A 300 8.70 12.18 7.50
C GLY A 300 9.39 12.75 6.26
N LEU A 301 9.01 12.28 5.07
CA LEU A 301 9.50 12.83 3.80
C LEU A 301 9.03 14.28 3.59
N LEU A 302 7.78 14.60 3.88
CA LEU A 302 7.29 15.96 3.78
C LEU A 302 7.95 16.92 4.77
N ALA A 303 8.44 16.44 5.91
CA ALA A 303 9.18 17.27 6.85
C ALA A 303 10.53 17.74 6.28
N THR A 304 11.10 17.03 5.30
CA THR A 304 12.34 17.44 4.60
C THR A 304 12.08 18.36 3.41
N ARG A 305 10.81 18.71 3.14
CA ARG A 305 10.47 19.55 1.99
C ARG A 305 11.04 20.97 2.15
N PRO A 306 11.52 21.57 1.06
CA PRO A 306 11.95 22.97 1.05
C PRO A 306 10.75 23.90 1.29
N LEU A 307 10.87 24.81 2.27
CA LEU A 307 9.84 25.81 2.58
C LEU A 307 9.96 27.11 1.77
N GLU A 308 11.02 27.23 0.95
CA GLU A 308 11.34 28.41 0.14
C GLU A 308 10.19 28.82 -0.81
N TYR A 309 9.40 27.84 -1.29
CA TYR A 309 8.25 28.08 -2.17
C TYR A 309 7.16 28.97 -1.55
N CYS A 310 7.08 29.02 -0.22
CA CYS A 310 6.10 29.85 0.48
C CYS A 310 6.40 31.34 0.41
N HIS A 311 7.61 31.73 0.05
CA HIS A 311 8.03 33.13 -0.05
C HIS A 311 8.16 33.61 -1.49
N LEU A 312 8.11 32.71 -2.46
CA LEU A 312 8.24 33.03 -3.88
C LEU A 312 6.92 33.58 -4.42
N SER A 313 6.94 34.85 -4.85
CA SER A 313 5.84 35.45 -5.61
C SER A 313 5.81 34.88 -7.04
N MET A 314 5.25 33.69 -7.20
CA MET A 314 5.11 33.05 -8.51
C MET A 314 3.90 33.61 -9.26
N PRO A 315 4.03 33.95 -10.55
CA PRO A 315 2.91 34.42 -11.34
C PRO A 315 1.87 33.29 -11.51
N LEU A 316 0.62 33.55 -11.11
CA LEU A 316 -0.45 32.54 -11.07
C LEU A 316 -0.76 31.92 -12.44
N GLY A 317 -0.71 32.72 -13.52
CA GLY A 317 -0.96 32.24 -14.89
C GLY A 317 0.01 31.13 -15.31
N PRO A 318 1.32 31.42 -15.37
CA PRO A 318 2.37 30.42 -15.56
C PRO A 318 2.28 29.20 -14.63
N LEU A 319 2.01 29.42 -13.34
CA LEU A 319 1.87 28.32 -12.38
C LEU A 319 0.69 27.40 -12.72
N LYS A 320 -0.47 27.97 -13.07
CA LYS A 320 -1.65 27.21 -13.50
C LYS A 320 -1.36 26.42 -14.77
N GLU A 321 -0.74 27.03 -15.78
CA GLU A 321 -0.38 26.34 -17.03
C GLU A 321 0.59 25.19 -16.78
N PHE A 322 1.59 25.40 -15.92
CA PHE A 322 2.50 24.35 -15.49
C PHE A 322 1.77 23.19 -14.81
N LEU A 323 0.90 23.47 -13.82
CA LEU A 323 0.15 22.44 -13.11
C LEU A 323 -0.77 21.65 -14.05
N LEU A 324 -1.50 22.33 -14.93
CA LEU A 324 -2.37 21.65 -15.90
C LEU A 324 -1.57 20.74 -16.83
N SER A 325 -0.51 21.26 -17.45
CA SER A 325 0.26 20.53 -18.45
C SER A 325 1.15 19.42 -17.86
N ALA A 326 1.85 19.69 -16.75
CA ALA A 326 2.80 18.74 -16.16
C ALA A 326 2.12 17.69 -15.29
N TRP A 327 1.06 18.07 -14.55
CA TRP A 327 0.41 17.17 -13.60
C TRP A 327 -0.79 16.46 -14.21
N ILE A 328 -1.76 17.22 -14.74
CA ILE A 328 -3.05 16.69 -15.17
C ILE A 328 -2.97 16.09 -16.57
N ASP A 329 -2.50 16.85 -17.56
CA ASP A 329 -2.46 16.40 -18.96
C ASP A 329 -1.57 15.18 -19.14
N HIS A 330 -0.41 15.15 -18.48
CA HIS A 330 0.47 13.98 -18.48
C HIS A 330 -0.23 12.73 -17.91
N GLN A 331 -1.01 12.89 -16.85
CA GLN A 331 -1.77 11.78 -16.26
C GLN A 331 -2.87 11.30 -17.21
N VAL A 332 -3.64 12.22 -17.81
CA VAL A 332 -4.69 11.89 -18.79
C VAL A 332 -4.07 11.17 -20.01
N ALA A 333 -2.97 11.69 -20.56
CA ALA A 333 -2.27 11.10 -21.69
C ALA A 333 -1.79 9.67 -21.37
N TRP A 334 -1.22 9.45 -20.19
CA TRP A 334 -0.79 8.14 -19.75
C TRP A 334 -1.93 7.12 -19.66
N TYR A 335 -3.06 7.51 -19.04
CA TYR A 335 -4.24 6.64 -18.94
C TYR A 335 -4.86 6.35 -20.31
N ALA A 336 -4.92 7.35 -21.20
CA ALA A 336 -5.41 7.17 -22.56
C ALA A 336 -4.53 6.19 -23.35
N GLU A 337 -3.21 6.30 -23.25
CA GLU A 337 -2.28 5.38 -23.90
C GLU A 337 -2.43 3.95 -23.35
N LYS A 338 -2.54 3.79 -22.03
CA LYS A 338 -2.76 2.49 -21.39
C LYS A 338 -4.09 1.87 -21.76
N ALA A 339 -5.16 2.65 -21.82
CA ALA A 339 -6.47 2.18 -22.26
C ALA A 339 -6.42 1.67 -23.71
N ARG A 340 -5.77 2.40 -24.63
CA ARG A 340 -5.57 1.95 -26.02
C ARG A 340 -4.81 0.63 -26.10
N LYS A 341 -3.70 0.50 -25.35
CA LYS A 341 -2.89 -0.73 -25.31
C LYS A 341 -3.69 -1.92 -24.77
N ASN A 342 -4.43 -1.72 -23.67
CA ASN A 342 -5.26 -2.77 -23.08
C ASN A 342 -6.39 -3.20 -24.03
N ARG A 343 -7.05 -2.24 -24.69
CA ARG A 343 -8.07 -2.53 -25.70
C ARG A 343 -7.50 -3.36 -26.85
N ALA A 344 -6.37 -2.95 -27.41
CA ALA A 344 -5.72 -3.69 -28.49
C ALA A 344 -5.31 -5.12 -28.06
N TRP A 345 -4.90 -5.30 -26.80
CA TRP A 345 -4.56 -6.63 -26.27
C TRP A 345 -5.80 -7.51 -26.08
N PHE A 346 -6.89 -6.93 -25.57
CA PHE A 346 -8.18 -7.62 -25.42
C PHE A 346 -8.77 -8.06 -26.76
N GLU A 347 -8.75 -7.19 -27.78
CA GLU A 347 -9.18 -7.52 -29.15
C GLU A 347 -8.41 -8.73 -29.71
N ARG A 348 -7.08 -8.78 -29.50
CA ARG A 348 -6.26 -9.93 -29.93
C ARG A 348 -6.64 -11.23 -29.21
N LEU A 349 -6.95 -11.17 -27.91
CA LEU A 349 -7.41 -12.33 -27.16
C LEU A 349 -8.77 -12.82 -27.64
N LEU A 350 -9.69 -11.90 -27.96
CA LEU A 350 -10.98 -12.24 -28.56
C LEU A 350 -10.81 -12.95 -29.90
N TYR A 351 -9.99 -12.41 -30.81
CA TYR A 351 -9.72 -13.06 -32.10
C TYR A 351 -9.05 -14.42 -31.96
N ALA A 352 -8.14 -14.58 -30.98
CA ALA A 352 -7.55 -15.88 -30.68
C ALA A 352 -8.63 -16.88 -30.22
N GLY A 353 -9.51 -16.46 -29.31
CA GLY A 353 -10.65 -17.27 -28.86
C GLY A 353 -11.56 -17.67 -30.01
N GLU A 354 -11.98 -16.72 -30.84
CA GLU A 354 -12.80 -17.00 -32.03
C GLU A 354 -12.12 -17.97 -32.98
N PHE A 355 -10.81 -17.85 -33.22
CA PHE A 355 -10.07 -18.78 -34.06
C PHE A 355 -10.10 -20.21 -33.51
N PHE A 356 -9.93 -20.39 -32.20
CA PHE A 356 -9.97 -21.72 -31.58
C PHE A 356 -11.38 -22.32 -31.55
N PHE A 357 -12.42 -21.52 -31.31
CA PHE A 357 -13.80 -22.04 -31.19
C PHE A 357 -14.55 -22.10 -32.53
N HIS A 358 -14.37 -21.14 -33.42
CA HIS A 358 -15.10 -21.07 -34.69
C HIS A 358 -14.53 -22.01 -35.75
N ARG A 359 -13.24 -22.38 -35.64
CA ARG A 359 -12.60 -23.31 -36.58
C ARG A 359 -12.80 -24.78 -36.21
N HIS A 360 -13.70 -25.09 -35.28
CA HIS A 360 -14.26 -26.44 -35.23
C HIS A 360 -15.08 -26.61 -36.52
N PRO A 361 -14.63 -27.39 -37.51
CA PRO A 361 -15.35 -27.53 -38.77
C PRO A 361 -16.74 -28.02 -38.39
N HIS A 362 -17.75 -27.21 -38.72
CA HIS A 362 -19.15 -27.58 -38.63
C HIS A 362 -19.26 -28.95 -39.30
N ARG A 363 -19.26 -30.01 -38.48
CA ARG A 363 -19.47 -31.39 -38.89
C ARG A 363 -20.82 -31.31 -39.56
N ARG A 364 -20.80 -31.37 -40.90
CA ARG A 364 -21.92 -31.08 -41.81
C ARG A 364 -23.22 -31.48 -41.12
N ARG A 365 -23.99 -30.50 -40.63
CA ARG A 365 -25.38 -30.77 -40.26
C ARG A 365 -25.97 -31.34 -41.54
N ARG A 366 -26.29 -32.63 -41.52
CA ARG A 366 -27.01 -33.28 -42.62
C ARG A 366 -28.20 -32.38 -42.91
N PRO A 367 -28.48 -32.06 -44.18
CA PRO A 367 -29.62 -31.23 -44.53
C PRO A 367 -30.86 -31.92 -43.95
N CYS A 368 -31.46 -31.32 -42.92
CA CYS A 368 -32.81 -31.68 -42.53
C CYS A 368 -33.66 -31.44 -43.78
N LEU A 369 -34.22 -32.53 -44.30
CA LEU A 369 -35.11 -32.55 -45.43
C LEU A 369 -36.16 -31.44 -45.27
N ARG A 370 -36.12 -30.51 -46.22
CA ARG A 370 -37.00 -29.37 -46.36
C ARG A 370 -38.37 -29.88 -46.81
N GLY A 371 -39.18 -30.31 -45.86
CA GLY A 371 -40.64 -30.37 -46.03
C GLY A 371 -41.17 -28.93 -46.13
N GLY A 372 -41.78 -28.62 -47.27
CA GLY A 372 -42.05 -27.25 -47.68
C GLY A 372 -43.14 -26.52 -46.90
N ALA A 373 -43.01 -25.20 -46.87
CA ALA A 373 -44.12 -24.26 -47.03
C ALA A 373 -43.53 -22.90 -47.42
N ARG A 374 -43.83 -22.46 -48.66
CA ARG A 374 -43.53 -21.10 -49.10
C ARG A 374 -44.51 -20.15 -48.43
N LEU A 375 -44.02 -19.25 -47.59
CA LEU A 375 -44.70 -17.99 -47.32
C LEU A 375 -43.82 -16.86 -47.84
N ARG A 376 -44.42 -16.04 -48.71
CA ARG A 376 -43.84 -14.84 -49.33
C ARG A 376 -43.55 -13.78 -48.25
N PRO A 377 -42.36 -13.16 -48.21
CA PRO A 377 -42.19 -11.91 -47.49
C PRO A 377 -42.71 -10.76 -48.34
N GLY A 378 -43.71 -10.05 -47.81
CA GLY A 378 -44.10 -8.72 -48.27
C GLY A 378 -43.00 -7.70 -47.99
N ALA A 379 -42.93 -6.71 -48.87
CA ALA A 379 -41.98 -5.63 -48.88
C ALA A 379 -42.17 -4.65 -47.71
N CYS A 380 -41.05 -4.31 -47.06
CA CYS A 380 -40.75 -3.07 -46.34
C CYS A 380 -39.22 -2.97 -46.42
N GLY A 381 -38.53 -1.92 -46.88
CA GLY A 381 -38.86 -0.51 -47.02
C GLY A 381 -37.61 0.26 -46.54
N GLY A 382 -36.88 0.86 -47.49
CA GLY A 382 -35.99 2.01 -47.29
C GLY A 382 -34.67 1.84 -46.53
N ASP A 383 -33.56 1.72 -47.26
CA ASP A 383 -32.23 2.11 -46.78
C ASP A 383 -32.01 3.63 -46.96
N PRO A 384 -31.45 4.36 -45.98
CA PRO A 384 -31.00 5.73 -46.17
C PRO A 384 -29.61 5.80 -46.86
N PRO A 385 -29.31 6.89 -47.59
CA PRO A 385 -28.14 6.95 -48.46
C PRO A 385 -26.83 7.16 -47.68
N LEU A 386 -25.79 6.46 -48.12
CA LEU A 386 -24.40 6.73 -47.77
C LEU A 386 -23.94 8.05 -48.43
N PRO A 387 -23.25 8.96 -47.72
CA PRO A 387 -22.59 10.08 -48.36
C PRO A 387 -21.29 9.63 -49.04
N GLY A 388 -21.23 9.84 -50.35
CA GLY A 388 -20.08 9.56 -51.19
C GLY A 388 -18.89 10.46 -50.89
N GLY A 389 -17.70 9.87 -51.00
CA GLY A 389 -16.44 10.58 -51.04
C GLY A 389 -16.25 11.30 -52.38
N GLY A 390 -15.94 12.59 -52.32
CA GLY A 390 -15.47 13.40 -53.44
C GLY A 390 -14.14 14.03 -53.08
N VAL A 391 -13.11 13.71 -53.86
CA VAL A 391 -11.76 14.28 -53.80
C VAL A 391 -11.64 15.35 -54.89
N GLY A 392 -11.14 16.55 -54.55
CA GLY A 392 -10.62 17.54 -55.52
C GLY A 392 -10.93 19.01 -55.20
N PRO A 393 -10.20 19.99 -55.78
CA PRO A 393 -9.09 20.67 -55.09
C PRO A 393 -9.20 22.21 -54.97
N ARG A 394 -8.35 22.77 -54.09
CA ARG A 394 -7.73 24.13 -54.04
C ARG A 394 -8.56 25.35 -54.52
N GLY A 395 -8.77 26.31 -53.61
CA GLY A 395 -9.11 27.71 -53.90
C GLY A 395 -9.08 28.56 -52.63
N GLY A 396 -8.69 29.83 -52.73
CA GLY A 396 -8.25 30.68 -51.62
C GLY A 396 -9.34 31.44 -50.84
N ALA A 397 -8.92 31.86 -49.64
CA ALA A 397 -9.34 32.96 -48.77
C ALA A 397 -10.79 33.51 -48.79
N ASP A 398 -11.46 33.43 -47.63
CA ASP A 398 -12.22 34.54 -47.02
C ASP A 398 -12.49 34.26 -45.51
N PRO A 399 -12.12 35.12 -44.54
CA PRO A 399 -12.41 34.92 -43.13
C PRO A 399 -13.62 35.77 -42.69
N ALA A 400 -14.82 35.41 -43.15
CA ALA A 400 -16.05 35.91 -42.56
C ALA A 400 -17.21 34.95 -42.84
N ARG A 401 -18.00 34.65 -41.79
CA ARG A 401 -19.19 33.76 -41.73
C ARG A 401 -18.90 32.30 -41.37
N VAL A 402 -18.86 32.04 -40.06
CA VAL A 402 -19.10 30.71 -39.49
C VAL A 402 -20.57 30.65 -39.05
N PRO A 403 -21.43 29.79 -39.63
CA PRO A 403 -22.71 29.44 -39.05
C PRO A 403 -22.52 28.44 -37.89
N PRO A 404 -23.37 28.49 -36.84
CA PRO A 404 -23.30 27.56 -35.72
C PRO A 404 -23.95 26.22 -36.09
N GLU A 405 -23.78 25.23 -35.21
CA GLU A 405 -24.45 23.91 -35.17
C GLU A 405 -23.62 22.70 -35.63
N CYS A 406 -23.10 22.02 -34.61
CA CYS A 406 -22.96 20.57 -34.41
C CYS A 406 -21.71 20.27 -33.57
N ARG A 407 -21.64 20.86 -32.38
CA ARG A 407 -20.85 20.30 -31.26
C ARG A 407 -21.78 19.37 -30.47
N ALA A 408 -21.68 18.08 -30.72
CA ALA A 408 -22.06 17.07 -29.72
C ALA A 408 -21.02 17.11 -28.60
N GLY A 409 -21.14 18.11 -27.73
CA GLY A 409 -20.36 18.24 -26.51
C GLY A 409 -21.00 17.38 -25.42
N LEU A 410 -20.26 16.39 -24.94
CA LEU A 410 -20.52 15.72 -23.67
C LEU A 410 -20.37 16.78 -22.56
N GLN A 411 -21.46 17.46 -22.19
CA GLN A 411 -21.49 18.36 -21.04
C GLN A 411 -21.53 17.52 -19.76
N ILE A 412 -20.39 17.43 -19.09
CA ILE A 412 -20.35 17.08 -17.66
C ILE A 412 -20.61 18.39 -16.92
N THR A 413 -21.86 18.60 -16.52
CA THR A 413 -22.23 19.68 -15.60
C THR A 413 -21.67 19.38 -14.22
N TYR A 414 -20.62 20.09 -13.82
CA TYR A 414 -20.27 20.24 -12.41
C TYR A 414 -21.14 21.36 -11.83
N SER A 415 -22.03 21.02 -10.90
CA SER A 415 -22.71 22.02 -10.08
C SER A 415 -21.68 22.80 -9.27
N PRO A 416 -21.73 24.14 -9.26
CA PRO A 416 -20.86 24.93 -8.41
C PRO A 416 -21.30 24.76 -6.95
N LEU A 417 -20.43 24.13 -6.15
CA LEU A 417 -20.47 24.24 -4.70
C LEU A 417 -20.22 25.70 -4.34
N VAL A 418 -21.29 26.39 -3.96
CA VAL A 418 -21.25 27.75 -3.41
C VAL A 418 -20.45 27.71 -2.11
N HIS A 419 -19.21 28.18 -2.16
CA HIS A 419 -18.41 28.47 -0.98
C HIS A 419 -19.06 29.62 -0.21
N ARG A 420 -19.58 29.34 0.99
CA ARG A 420 -19.83 30.40 1.98
C ARG A 420 -18.49 30.83 2.59
N PRO A 421 -18.28 32.13 2.83
CA PRO A 421 -17.11 32.62 3.54
C PRO A 421 -17.15 32.14 4.99
N CYS A 422 -16.05 31.57 5.47
CA CYS A 422 -15.83 31.30 6.89
C CYS A 422 -15.59 32.63 7.60
N ASP A 423 -16.60 33.12 8.29
CA ASP A 423 -16.47 34.22 9.23
C ASP A 423 -15.80 33.70 10.51
N GLN A 424 -14.76 34.42 10.95
CA GLN A 424 -14.07 34.19 12.21
C GLN A 424 -14.95 34.71 13.35
N GLY A 425 -15.43 33.82 14.21
CA GLY A 425 -16.18 34.23 15.40
C GLY A 425 -16.48 33.05 16.30
N GLY A 426 -15.60 32.82 17.28
CA GLY A 426 -15.79 31.79 18.28
C GLY A 426 -17.07 32.00 19.10
N ARG A 427 -17.86 30.93 19.21
CA ARG A 427 -18.74 30.62 20.35
C ARG A 427 -19.04 29.12 20.30
N GLY A 428 -18.71 28.44 21.40
CA GLY A 428 -18.87 27.00 21.54
C GLY A 428 -20.32 26.57 21.41
N TYR A 429 -20.55 25.54 20.60
CA TYR A 429 -21.78 24.77 20.61
C TYR A 429 -21.49 23.41 21.24
N VAL A 430 -22.07 23.22 22.43
CA VAL A 430 -22.18 21.93 23.11
C VAL A 430 -23.30 21.15 22.43
N HIS A 431 -22.97 19.99 21.86
CA HIS A 431 -23.98 19.07 21.32
C HIS A 431 -24.49 18.16 22.46
N PRO A 432 -25.81 18.05 22.69
CA PRO A 432 -26.34 17.22 23.77
C PRO A 432 -26.30 15.74 23.40
N LEU A 433 -25.72 14.96 24.31
CA LEU A 433 -25.74 13.50 24.36
C LEU A 433 -27.19 12.99 24.49
N LEU A 434 -27.52 11.99 23.66
CA LEU A 434 -28.70 11.15 23.81
C LEU A 434 -28.61 10.37 25.14
N ALA A 435 -29.53 10.65 26.05
CA ALA A 435 -29.74 9.91 27.29
C ALA A 435 -30.40 8.53 27.02
N PRO A 436 -30.06 7.48 27.78
CA PRO A 436 -30.73 6.18 27.69
C PRO A 436 -32.09 6.21 28.42
N ARG A 437 -33.10 5.58 27.82
CA ARG A 437 -34.42 5.38 28.45
C ARG A 437 -34.35 4.30 29.55
N PRO A 438 -35.10 4.45 30.66
CA PRO A 438 -35.14 3.49 31.75
C PRO A 438 -36.05 2.31 31.43
N GLY A 439 -35.76 1.18 32.09
CA GLY A 439 -36.32 -0.14 31.82
C GLY A 439 -37.80 -0.33 32.14
N ARG A 440 -38.33 -1.43 31.62
CA ARG A 440 -39.64 -1.98 32.00
C ARG A 440 -39.46 -3.47 32.31
N ARG A 441 -39.59 -3.82 33.59
CA ARG A 441 -39.85 -5.17 34.08
C ARG A 441 -41.23 -5.61 33.61
N GLY A 442 -41.35 -6.88 33.24
CA GLY A 442 -42.61 -7.57 33.00
C GLY A 442 -42.34 -9.07 32.91
N ASP A 443 -42.71 -9.78 33.97
CA ASP A 443 -42.72 -11.24 34.05
C ASP A 443 -43.75 -11.84 33.09
N ALA A 444 -43.39 -12.95 32.42
CA ALA A 444 -44.37 -13.93 31.95
C ALA A 444 -43.69 -15.30 31.77
N ALA A 445 -44.21 -16.28 32.51
CA ALA A 445 -43.83 -17.67 32.46
C ALA A 445 -44.48 -18.45 31.29
N ARG A 446 -43.83 -19.55 30.90
CA ARG A 446 -44.34 -20.78 30.25
C ARG A 446 -45.21 -20.65 28.99
N ALA A 447 -44.67 -21.17 27.87
CA ALA A 447 -45.33 -22.21 27.06
C ALA A 447 -44.30 -22.91 26.15
N ALA A 448 -44.45 -24.23 26.02
CA ALA A 448 -43.63 -25.15 25.25
C ALA A 448 -43.92 -25.12 23.73
N GLY A 449 -43.00 -25.66 22.92
CA GLY A 449 -43.37 -26.17 21.58
C GLY A 449 -42.28 -26.18 20.50
N VAL A 450 -41.49 -27.26 20.46
CA VAL A 450 -41.07 -28.08 19.29
C VAL A 450 -40.62 -27.39 17.97
N ALA A 451 -39.33 -27.62 17.62
CA ALA A 451 -38.76 -28.04 16.31
C ALA A 451 -37.28 -27.62 16.32
N GLY A 452 -36.25 -28.48 16.25
CA GLY A 452 -35.94 -29.47 15.22
C GLY A 452 -34.53 -29.14 14.71
N GLY A 453 -33.51 -29.90 15.13
CA GLY A 453 -32.11 -29.67 14.73
C GLY A 453 -31.21 -30.86 15.06
N LEU A 454 -30.68 -31.47 14.01
CA LEU A 454 -29.88 -32.70 13.98
C LEU A 454 -28.51 -32.60 14.71
N PRO A 455 -27.92 -33.75 15.12
CA PRO A 455 -26.71 -33.79 15.94
C PRO A 455 -25.42 -33.77 15.09
N VAL A 456 -24.42 -33.02 15.56
CA VAL A 456 -23.03 -33.14 15.11
C VAL A 456 -22.36 -34.21 15.98
N GLN A 457 -22.06 -35.36 15.38
CA GLN A 457 -21.23 -36.40 15.98
C GLN A 457 -19.77 -35.93 16.06
N GLY A 458 -19.19 -36.09 17.24
CA GLY A 458 -17.75 -36.04 17.43
C GLY A 458 -17.10 -37.38 17.12
N THR A 459 -15.83 -37.33 16.71
CA THR A 459 -14.91 -38.45 16.81
C THR A 459 -13.60 -37.95 17.40
N ARG A 460 -13.23 -38.61 18.50
CA ARG A 460 -11.99 -38.50 19.27
C ARG A 460 -11.02 -39.57 18.76
N GLU A 461 -9.73 -39.34 19.06
CA GLU A 461 -8.66 -40.32 19.25
C GLU A 461 -7.97 -40.93 18.01
N SER A 462 -6.66 -40.67 17.89
CA SER A 462 -5.63 -41.71 17.98
C SER A 462 -4.25 -41.10 18.26
N LEU A 463 -3.71 -41.44 19.44
CA LEU A 463 -2.35 -41.27 19.91
C LEU A 463 -1.42 -42.29 19.24
N ILE A 464 -0.20 -41.90 18.87
CA ILE A 464 0.95 -42.82 18.83
C ILE A 464 2.09 -42.18 19.62
N SER A 465 2.42 -42.84 20.72
CA SER A 465 3.59 -42.67 21.58
C SER A 465 4.66 -43.67 21.14
N LEU A 466 5.91 -43.23 21.01
CA LEU A 466 7.08 -44.10 21.09
C LEU A 466 8.12 -43.46 22.00
N SER A 467 8.67 -44.28 22.90
CA SER A 467 9.45 -43.91 24.07
C SER A 467 10.89 -44.43 23.97
N ARG A 468 11.84 -43.61 24.46
CA ARG A 468 13.11 -43.94 25.20
C ARG A 468 14.28 -44.62 24.46
N PRO A 469 15.51 -44.71 25.07
CA PRO A 469 16.11 -44.02 26.24
C PRO A 469 17.55 -43.45 25.97
N SER A 470 18.15 -42.61 26.83
CA SER A 470 19.12 -43.05 27.87
C SER A 470 19.62 -41.88 28.73
N SER A 471 20.09 -42.23 29.93
CA SER A 471 20.26 -41.46 31.16
C SER A 471 21.72 -41.41 31.66
N VAL A 472 22.17 -40.33 32.33
CA VAL A 472 23.24 -40.26 33.37
C VAL A 472 23.02 -38.94 34.17
N LEU A 473 22.51 -38.93 35.42
CA LEU A 473 23.13 -39.03 36.76
C LEU A 473 23.96 -37.81 37.26
N THR A 474 23.46 -37.13 38.30
CA THR A 474 24.11 -36.67 39.57
C THR A 474 23.16 -35.67 40.27
N SER A 475 22.44 -36.03 41.33
CA SER A 475 22.81 -36.15 42.75
C SER A 475 23.22 -34.82 43.43
N SER A 476 22.34 -34.24 44.24
CA SER A 476 22.70 -33.76 45.59
C SER A 476 21.48 -33.32 46.41
N GLN A 477 21.67 -33.34 47.72
CA GLN A 477 20.73 -33.69 48.78
C GLN A 477 19.80 -32.58 49.29
N VAL A 478 18.73 -33.09 49.89
CA VAL A 478 17.80 -32.47 50.85
C VAL A 478 18.50 -32.19 52.19
N GLN A 479 18.26 -31.01 52.77
CA GLN A 479 18.19 -30.85 54.22
C GLN A 479 17.10 -29.84 54.59
N ARG A 480 16.22 -30.27 55.50
CA ARG A 480 15.05 -29.54 56.04
C ARG A 480 15.47 -28.57 57.16
N SER A 481 14.81 -27.40 57.19
CA SER A 481 14.15 -26.63 58.29
C SER A 481 14.59 -26.77 59.77
N PRO A 482 14.09 -25.94 60.74
CA PRO A 482 13.17 -24.79 60.66
C PRO A 482 13.61 -23.53 61.47
N ALA A 483 13.04 -22.37 61.12
CA ALA A 483 12.49 -21.32 62.00
C ALA A 483 12.14 -20.09 61.15
#